data_AF-A0AAN9XW84-F1
#
_entry.id   AF-A0AAN9XW84-F1
#
_cell.length_a   1.000
_cell.length_b   1.000
_cell.length_c   1.000
_cell.angle_alpha   90.00
_cell.angle_beta   90.00
_cell.angle_gamma   90.00
#
_symmetry.space_group_name_H-M   'P 1'
#
loop_
_entity.id
_entity.type
_entity.pdbx_description
1 polymer ?
#
loop_
_entity_poly.entity_id
_entity_poly.type
_entity_poly.pdbx_seq_one_letter_code
_entity_poly.pdbx_strand_id
1 'polypeptide(L)'
;MLEGLRARLESSGSIIYKALKCEQPTSKDLMSYMHILYQICPYWKFAYTSANAGTQWLLLIHALASRPSGPPFIRVTGVDDSQSFHVRGGGLNIVGKRLSEYAKSCGVPFEFHSAAMSGCEVELENLVLQPEEALVVNFPFILHHMPDESVSIENHRDRLIRLVKSLSPKVVTLVEQESNTNTSPFFQRFVETLSYYTAMFKSIDVTLPRDDKQRISAEQHCVARDVVNMIACEGAERVERHEFLGKWRSRFSMAGFAPCL
;
A
#
# COMPACT_ATOMS: atom_id res chain seq x y z
N MET A 1 0.25 19.54 -8.56
CA MET A 1 -1.00 20.31 -8.34
C MET A 1 -1.49 20.99 -9.60
N LEU A 2 -0.77 21.96 -10.17
CA LEU A 2 -1.17 22.66 -11.41
C LEU A 2 -1.43 21.71 -12.58
N GLU A 3 -0.50 20.79 -12.86
CA GLU A 3 -0.67 19.78 -13.91
C GLU A 3 -1.91 18.89 -13.68
N GLY A 4 -2.22 18.57 -12.43
CA GLY A 4 -3.44 17.82 -12.09
C GLY A 4 -4.72 18.60 -12.40
N LEU A 5 -4.74 19.90 -12.12
CA LEU A 5 -5.87 20.77 -12.47
C LEU A 5 -6.03 20.93 -13.98
N ARG A 6 -4.91 21.08 -14.70
CA ARG A 6 -4.91 21.15 -16.16
C ARG A 6 -5.42 19.85 -16.77
N ALA A 7 -4.90 18.71 -16.31
CA ALA A 7 -5.35 17.38 -16.73
C ALA A 7 -6.85 17.16 -16.48
N ARG A 8 -7.36 17.68 -15.35
CA ARG A 8 -8.80 17.66 -15.04
C ARG A 8 -9.60 18.49 -16.04
N LEU A 9 -9.17 19.72 -16.31
CA LEU A 9 -9.85 20.65 -17.22
C LEU A 9 -9.89 20.07 -18.65
N GLU A 10 -8.81 19.43 -19.07
CA GLU A 10 -8.68 18.77 -20.37
C GLU A 10 -9.32 17.37 -20.40
N SER A 11 -9.87 16.88 -19.28
CA SER A 11 -10.41 15.52 -19.13
C SER A 11 -9.42 14.41 -19.54
N SER A 12 -8.12 14.67 -19.35
CA SER A 12 -7.00 13.80 -19.71
C SER A 12 -6.40 13.07 -18.49
N GLY A 13 -6.99 13.24 -17.30
CA GLY A 13 -6.49 12.70 -16.05
C GLY A 13 -6.21 11.19 -16.06
N SER A 14 -7.14 10.38 -16.57
CA SER A 14 -6.95 8.92 -16.66
C SER A 14 -5.85 8.53 -17.64
N ILE A 15 -5.71 9.26 -18.75
CA ILE A 15 -4.67 9.06 -19.75
C ILE A 15 -3.31 9.37 -19.15
N ILE A 16 -3.15 10.52 -18.48
CA ILE A 16 -1.90 10.93 -17.84
C ILE A 16 -1.57 9.97 -16.69
N TYR A 17 -2.54 9.62 -15.85
CA TYR A 17 -2.33 8.65 -14.78
C TYR A 17 -1.83 7.29 -15.30
N LYS A 18 -2.41 6.80 -16.40
CA LYS A 18 -1.95 5.57 -17.09
C LYS A 18 -0.60 5.76 -17.79
N ALA A 19 -0.29 6.93 -18.32
CA ALA A 19 1.00 7.22 -18.94
C ALA A 19 2.14 7.28 -17.92
N LEU A 20 1.90 7.89 -16.75
CA LEU A 20 2.81 7.86 -15.60
C LEU A 20 3.02 6.42 -15.06
N LYS A 21 2.18 5.47 -15.46
CA LYS A 21 2.36 4.03 -15.20
C LYS A 21 3.34 3.37 -16.17
N CYS A 22 3.51 3.90 -17.39
CA CYS A 22 4.30 3.28 -18.46
C CYS A 22 5.78 3.70 -18.50
N GLU A 23 6.16 4.84 -17.92
CA GLU A 23 7.57 5.23 -17.77
C GLU A 23 8.04 4.90 -16.34
N GLN A 24 8.23 3.60 -16.08
CA GLN A 24 8.76 3.11 -14.82
C GLN A 24 10.27 2.89 -14.95
N PRO A 25 11.08 3.46 -14.06
CA PRO A 25 12.52 3.24 -14.07
C PRO A 25 12.80 1.77 -13.72
N THR A 26 13.86 1.21 -14.31
CA THR A 26 14.21 -0.20 -14.20
C THR A 26 14.26 -0.68 -12.73
N SER A 27 13.96 -1.95 -12.49
CA SER A 27 13.92 -2.64 -11.17
C SER A 27 14.97 -2.22 -10.11
N LYS A 28 16.16 -1.77 -10.55
CA LYS A 28 17.22 -1.24 -9.68
C LYS A 28 16.92 0.15 -9.09
N ASP A 29 16.20 0.99 -9.83
CA ASP A 29 15.95 2.40 -9.52
C ASP A 29 14.67 2.60 -8.69
N LEU A 30 13.65 1.75 -8.87
CA LEU A 30 12.41 1.89 -8.12
C LEU A 30 12.57 1.52 -6.63
N MET A 31 13.44 0.54 -6.36
CA MET A 31 13.92 0.23 -5.00
C MET A 31 14.75 1.38 -4.42
N SER A 32 15.32 2.27 -5.27
CA SER A 32 16.05 3.45 -4.82
C SER A 32 15.11 4.58 -4.41
N TYR A 33 14.07 4.91 -5.16
CA TYR A 33 13.22 6.08 -4.87
C TYR A 33 12.34 5.93 -3.63
N MET A 34 11.71 4.76 -3.43
CA MET A 34 10.98 4.50 -2.19
C MET A 34 11.93 4.41 -0.99
N HIS A 35 13.16 3.93 -1.20
CA HIS A 35 14.20 3.98 -0.17
C HIS A 35 14.64 5.41 0.13
N ILE A 36 14.76 6.27 -0.89
CA ILE A 36 15.05 7.69 -0.73
C ILE A 36 13.93 8.35 0.09
N LEU A 37 12.65 8.16 -0.28
CA LEU A 37 11.51 8.66 0.50
C LEU A 37 11.52 8.15 1.94
N TYR A 38 11.85 6.87 2.16
CA TYR A 38 12.05 6.29 3.49
C TYR A 38 13.13 7.02 4.30
N GLN A 39 14.26 7.39 3.69
CA GLN A 39 15.33 8.09 4.40
C GLN A 39 14.96 9.54 4.72
N ILE A 40 14.18 10.21 3.85
CA ILE A 40 14.07 11.67 3.86
C ILE A 40 12.74 12.20 4.39
N CYS A 41 11.71 11.36 4.47
CA CYS A 41 10.39 11.74 4.92
C CYS A 41 9.94 10.82 6.07
N PRO A 42 9.82 11.32 7.32
CA PRO A 42 9.34 10.55 8.46
C PRO A 42 7.98 9.88 8.26
N TYR A 43 7.06 10.51 7.50
CA TYR A 43 5.78 9.90 7.15
C TYR A 43 5.98 8.61 6.33
N TRP A 44 6.82 8.68 5.30
CA TRP A 44 7.17 7.52 4.49
C TRP A 44 8.04 6.53 5.25
N LYS A 45 8.90 6.98 6.16
CA LYS A 45 9.67 6.11 7.03
C LYS A 45 8.76 5.26 7.91
N PHE A 46 7.82 5.90 8.60
CA PHE A 46 6.80 5.22 9.40
C PHE A 46 6.01 4.25 8.53
N ALA A 47 5.39 4.73 7.45
CA ALA A 47 4.64 3.95 6.47
C ALA A 47 5.43 2.74 5.95
N TYR A 48 6.69 2.92 5.61
CA TYR A 48 7.55 1.87 5.08
C TYR A 48 7.96 0.88 6.18
N THR A 49 8.23 1.32 7.41
CA THR A 49 8.50 0.40 8.53
C THR A 49 7.26 -0.37 8.98
N SER A 50 6.08 0.25 8.95
CA SER A 50 4.83 -0.33 9.44
C SER A 50 4.08 -1.14 8.38
N ALA A 51 4.30 -0.85 7.10
CA ALA A 51 3.50 -1.36 5.99
C ALA A 51 4.30 -1.92 4.81
N ASN A 52 5.59 -1.60 4.63
CA ASN A 52 6.31 -2.16 3.48
C ASN A 52 6.59 -3.65 3.71
N ALA A 53 5.79 -4.48 3.04
CA ALA A 53 5.90 -5.93 3.02
C ALA A 53 7.37 -6.38 2.99
N GLY A 54 8.22 -5.86 2.08
CA GLY A 54 9.62 -6.28 2.01
C GLY A 54 10.38 -6.14 3.34
N THR A 55 10.49 -4.93 3.88
CA THR A 55 11.28 -4.67 5.09
C THR A 55 10.59 -5.17 6.36
N GLN A 56 9.26 -5.10 6.41
CA GLN A 56 8.47 -5.65 7.50
C GLN A 56 8.68 -7.16 7.64
N TRP A 57 8.66 -7.90 6.52
CA TRP A 57 8.91 -9.35 6.53
C TRP A 57 10.37 -9.67 6.88
N LEU A 58 11.35 -8.90 6.40
CA LEU A 58 12.76 -9.10 6.80
C LEU A 58 12.95 -8.91 8.31
N LEU A 59 12.42 -7.83 8.88
CA LEU A 59 12.50 -7.57 10.32
C LEU A 59 11.75 -8.64 11.13
N LEU A 60 10.57 -9.08 10.67
CA LEU A 60 9.81 -10.14 11.32
C LEU A 60 10.57 -11.47 11.30
N ILE A 61 11.12 -11.87 10.14
CA ILE A 61 11.92 -13.09 10.00
C ILE A 61 13.11 -13.05 10.95
N HIS A 62 13.84 -11.93 11.00
CA HIS A 62 14.99 -11.76 11.89
C HIS A 62 14.60 -11.83 13.37
N ALA A 63 13.51 -11.18 13.75
CA ALA A 63 12.98 -11.21 15.12
C ALA A 63 12.54 -12.63 15.52
N LEU A 64 11.89 -13.36 14.61
CA LEU A 64 11.45 -14.73 14.83
C LEU A 64 12.61 -15.73 14.90
N ALA A 65 13.68 -15.51 14.13
CA ALA A 65 14.93 -16.28 14.22
C ALA A 65 15.57 -16.21 15.62
N SER A 66 15.42 -15.08 16.30
CA SER A 66 16.04 -14.81 17.60
C SER A 66 15.21 -15.30 18.80
N ARG A 67 14.09 -16.01 18.58
CA ARG A 67 13.22 -16.50 19.66
C ARG A 67 13.93 -17.57 20.51
N PRO A 68 13.79 -17.54 21.85
CA PRO A 68 14.38 -18.57 22.72
C PRO A 68 13.94 -20.00 22.41
N SER A 69 12.71 -20.17 21.91
CA SER A 69 12.14 -21.47 21.51
C SER A 69 12.59 -21.94 20.11
N GLY A 70 13.46 -21.20 19.43
CA GLY A 70 13.75 -21.35 18.01
C GLY A 70 12.68 -20.71 17.10
N PRO A 71 12.99 -20.56 15.80
CA PRO A 71 12.07 -19.98 14.83
C PRO A 71 10.90 -20.92 14.51
N PRO A 72 9.66 -20.39 14.39
CA PRO A 72 8.55 -21.14 13.84
C PRO A 72 8.69 -21.30 12.31
N PHE A 73 7.88 -22.19 11.73
CA PHE A 73 7.60 -22.17 10.30
C PHE A 73 6.82 -20.90 9.95
N ILE A 74 7.21 -20.22 8.88
CA ILE A 74 6.56 -19.00 8.39
C ILE A 74 6.03 -19.26 6.98
N ARG A 75 4.72 -19.12 6.79
CA ARG A 75 4.12 -19.01 5.45
C ARG A 75 3.65 -17.59 5.20
N VAL A 76 3.99 -17.04 4.05
CA VAL A 76 3.50 -15.74 3.59
C VAL A 76 2.72 -15.92 2.30
N THR A 77 1.46 -15.48 2.29
CA THR A 77 0.69 -15.32 1.05
C THR A 77 0.70 -13.84 0.67
N GLY A 78 1.38 -13.50 -0.42
CA GLY A 78 1.38 -12.15 -0.97
C GLY A 78 0.26 -11.98 -1.97
N VAL A 79 -0.67 -11.05 -1.70
CA VAL A 79 -1.70 -10.63 -2.65
C VAL A 79 -1.30 -9.28 -3.22
N ASP A 80 -1.20 -9.17 -4.54
CA ASP A 80 -0.92 -7.92 -5.24
C ASP A 80 -1.46 -8.02 -6.67
N ASP A 81 -1.99 -6.93 -7.21
CA ASP A 81 -2.59 -6.98 -8.54
C ASP A 81 -1.52 -7.28 -9.62
N SER A 82 -1.91 -7.94 -10.71
CA SER A 82 -0.96 -8.24 -11.79
C SER A 82 -0.42 -6.97 -12.48
N GLN A 83 -1.06 -5.82 -12.26
CA GLN A 83 -0.66 -4.53 -12.81
C GLN A 83 0.41 -3.81 -11.95
N SER A 84 0.62 -4.23 -10.70
CA SER A 84 1.64 -3.74 -9.77
C SER A 84 3.01 -4.39 -10.04
N PHE A 85 3.05 -5.41 -10.90
CA PHE A 85 4.23 -6.14 -11.37
C PHE A 85 5.39 -5.21 -11.78
N HIS A 86 5.06 -4.04 -12.34
CA HIS A 86 6.03 -3.05 -12.81
C HIS A 86 6.34 -2.00 -11.73
N VAL A 87 5.41 -1.74 -10.80
CA VAL A 87 5.42 -0.71 -9.74
C VAL A 87 6.26 -1.08 -8.51
N ARG A 88 6.82 -2.29 -8.43
CA ARG A 88 7.75 -2.67 -7.34
C ARG A 88 9.11 -3.16 -7.84
N GLY A 89 9.41 -2.97 -9.12
CA GLY A 89 10.63 -3.50 -9.75
C GLY A 89 10.61 -5.02 -9.94
N GLY A 90 9.42 -5.62 -10.03
CA GLY A 90 9.19 -7.05 -10.22
C GLY A 90 7.87 -7.55 -9.61
N GLY A 91 7.34 -8.66 -10.13
CA GLY A 91 6.17 -9.34 -9.57
C GLY A 91 6.44 -10.05 -8.24
N LEU A 92 5.38 -10.54 -7.59
CA LEU A 92 5.41 -11.28 -6.32
C LEU A 92 6.47 -12.39 -6.26
N ASN A 93 6.81 -13.01 -7.39
CA ASN A 93 7.87 -14.02 -7.50
C ASN A 93 9.25 -13.52 -7.03
N ILE A 94 9.60 -12.27 -7.35
CA ILE A 94 10.89 -11.68 -6.93
C ILE A 94 10.88 -11.39 -5.43
N VAL A 95 9.74 -10.93 -4.90
CA VAL A 95 9.55 -10.72 -3.46
C VAL A 95 9.69 -12.05 -2.72
N GLY A 96 8.96 -13.08 -3.16
CA GLY A 96 9.02 -14.43 -2.58
C GLY A 96 10.44 -15.00 -2.59
N LYS A 97 11.16 -14.91 -3.72
CA LYS A 97 12.55 -15.36 -3.81
C LYS A 97 13.46 -14.66 -2.80
N ARG A 98 13.38 -13.33 -2.68
CA ARG A 98 14.20 -12.55 -1.74
C ARG A 98 13.90 -12.91 -0.29
N LEU A 99 12.62 -13.08 0.06
CA LEU A 99 12.22 -13.47 1.41
C LEU A 99 12.68 -14.88 1.75
N SER A 100 12.56 -15.83 0.81
CA SER A 100 13.05 -17.20 0.98
C SER A 100 14.56 -17.27 1.16
N GLU A 101 15.33 -16.52 0.37
CA GLU A 101 16.79 -16.42 0.51
C GLU A 101 17.18 -15.83 1.87
N TYR A 102 16.49 -14.79 2.31
CA TYR A 102 16.75 -14.16 3.61
C TYR A 102 16.37 -15.07 4.79
N ALA A 103 15.19 -15.70 4.75
CA ALA A 103 14.77 -16.66 5.76
C ALA A 103 15.75 -17.82 5.90
N LYS A 104 16.22 -18.36 4.76
CA LYS A 104 17.27 -19.38 4.74
C LYS A 104 18.57 -18.88 5.40
N SER A 105 18.99 -17.65 5.14
CA SER A 105 20.19 -17.06 5.78
C SER A 105 20.03 -16.89 7.29
N CYS A 106 18.79 -16.74 7.78
CA CYS A 106 18.46 -16.65 9.21
C CYS A 106 18.15 -18.01 9.86
N GLY A 107 18.21 -19.12 9.10
CA GLY A 107 17.85 -20.45 9.60
C GLY A 107 16.35 -20.62 9.90
N VAL A 108 15.48 -19.83 9.28
CA VAL A 108 14.03 -19.86 9.49
C VAL A 108 13.35 -20.71 8.40
N PRO A 109 12.56 -21.74 8.76
CA PRO A 109 11.79 -22.49 7.78
C PRO A 109 10.66 -21.62 7.21
N PHE A 110 10.60 -21.51 5.89
CA PHE A 110 9.82 -20.48 5.21
C PHE A 110 9.20 -20.96 3.89
N GLU A 111 7.99 -20.50 3.61
CA GLU A 111 7.25 -20.71 2.37
C GLU A 111 6.56 -19.42 1.91
N PHE A 112 6.52 -19.19 0.60
CA PHE A 112 5.84 -18.03 0.01
C PHE A 112 4.89 -18.46 -1.10
N HIS A 113 3.65 -17.97 -1.04
CA HIS A 113 2.67 -18.10 -2.11
C HIS A 113 2.32 -16.75 -2.72
N SER A 114 2.33 -16.68 -4.04
CA SER A 114 1.92 -15.50 -4.79
C SER A 114 0.46 -15.62 -5.26
N ALA A 115 -0.38 -14.69 -4.87
CA ALA A 115 -1.73 -14.50 -5.40
C ALA A 115 -1.76 -13.19 -6.23
N ALA A 116 -1.47 -13.30 -7.53
CA ALA A 116 -1.41 -12.17 -8.44
C ALA A 116 -2.81 -11.74 -8.91
N MET A 117 -3.57 -11.08 -8.04
CA MET A 117 -4.97 -10.71 -8.25
C MET A 117 -5.34 -9.41 -7.54
N SER A 118 -6.46 -8.80 -7.95
CA SER A 118 -6.99 -7.64 -7.24
C SER A 118 -7.51 -8.02 -5.86
N GLY A 119 -7.37 -7.11 -4.88
CA GLY A 119 -8.03 -7.25 -3.57
C GLY A 119 -9.56 -7.41 -3.68
N CYS A 120 -10.16 -6.93 -4.78
CA CYS A 120 -11.58 -7.10 -5.07
C CYS A 120 -11.96 -8.54 -5.43
N GLU A 121 -11.01 -9.35 -5.88
CA GLU A 121 -11.22 -10.72 -6.40
C GLU A 121 -10.81 -11.79 -5.38
N VAL A 122 -10.17 -11.40 -4.27
CA VAL A 122 -9.69 -12.35 -3.25
C VAL A 122 -10.86 -13.15 -2.67
N GLU A 123 -10.69 -14.47 -2.68
CA GLU A 123 -11.54 -15.46 -2.05
C GLU A 123 -10.72 -16.38 -1.14
N LEU A 124 -11.42 -17.20 -0.35
CA LEU A 124 -10.81 -18.08 0.67
C LEU A 124 -9.74 -19.00 0.08
N GLU A 125 -10.01 -19.58 -1.10
CA GLU A 125 -9.15 -20.53 -1.78
C GLU A 125 -7.80 -19.93 -2.22
N ASN A 126 -7.73 -18.61 -2.40
CA ASN A 126 -6.52 -17.94 -2.85
C ASN A 126 -5.49 -17.75 -1.72
N LEU A 127 -5.89 -17.95 -0.46
CA LEU A 127 -5.07 -17.59 0.70
C LEU A 127 -4.17 -18.72 1.20
N VAL A 128 -4.37 -19.96 0.72
CA VAL A 128 -3.55 -21.15 1.05
C VAL A 128 -3.39 -21.35 2.56
N LEU A 129 -4.53 -21.33 3.27
CA LEU A 129 -4.56 -21.51 4.72
C LEU A 129 -4.28 -22.96 5.10
N GLN A 130 -3.52 -23.15 6.18
CA GLN A 130 -3.31 -24.46 6.78
C GLN A 130 -4.01 -24.54 8.15
N PRO A 131 -4.60 -25.69 8.51
CA PRO A 131 -5.12 -25.92 9.85
C PRO A 131 -4.03 -25.71 10.91
N GLU A 132 -4.44 -25.30 12.11
CA GLU A 132 -3.59 -25.16 13.31
C GLU A 132 -2.57 -24.00 13.29
N GLU A 133 -2.53 -23.20 12.23
CA GLU A 133 -1.63 -22.06 12.17
C GLU A 133 -2.21 -20.77 12.78
N ALA A 134 -1.31 -19.96 13.34
CA ALA A 134 -1.65 -18.61 13.77
C ALA A 134 -1.70 -17.66 12.57
N LEU A 135 -2.91 -17.29 12.14
CA LEU A 135 -3.12 -16.35 11.04
C LEU A 135 -2.92 -14.89 11.49
N VAL A 136 -2.10 -14.15 10.74
CA VAL A 136 -1.96 -12.69 10.83
C VAL A 136 -2.26 -12.11 9.45
N VAL A 137 -3.07 -11.05 9.39
CA VAL A 137 -3.38 -10.36 8.13
C VAL A 137 -2.88 -8.92 8.20
N ASN A 138 -2.25 -8.45 7.12
CA ASN A 138 -1.73 -7.10 7.02
C ASN A 138 -2.33 -6.41 5.79
N PHE A 139 -2.90 -5.22 5.98
CA PHE A 139 -3.40 -4.36 4.92
C PHE A 139 -2.54 -3.09 4.82
N PRO A 140 -1.45 -3.12 4.04
CA PRO A 140 -0.58 -1.98 3.89
C PRO A 140 -0.97 -1.13 2.68
N PHE A 141 -1.60 0.03 2.90
CA PHE A 141 -1.91 1.02 1.86
C PHE A 141 -2.64 0.41 0.66
N ILE A 142 -3.69 -0.38 0.92
CA ILE A 142 -4.36 -1.16 -0.14
C ILE A 142 -5.87 -1.01 -0.13
N LEU A 143 -6.50 -0.79 1.03
CA LEU A 143 -7.95 -0.73 1.11
C LEU A 143 -8.48 0.57 0.49
N HIS A 144 -7.73 1.67 0.56
CA HIS A 144 -8.10 2.92 -0.11
C HIS A 144 -8.13 2.80 -1.64
N HIS A 145 -7.38 1.87 -2.26
CA HIS A 145 -7.44 1.64 -3.71
C HIS A 145 -8.68 0.89 -4.17
N MET A 146 -9.32 0.16 -3.26
CA MET A 146 -10.51 -0.61 -3.60
C MET A 146 -11.71 0.32 -3.84
N PRO A 147 -12.57 0.03 -4.84
CA PRO A 147 -13.79 0.79 -5.08
C PRO A 147 -14.66 0.83 -3.83
N ASP A 148 -15.20 2.00 -3.56
CA ASP A 148 -16.15 2.22 -2.46
C ASP A 148 -17.59 2.25 -2.98
N GLU A 149 -18.52 2.55 -2.08
CA GLU A 149 -19.96 2.60 -2.35
C GLU A 149 -20.37 3.73 -3.31
N SER A 150 -19.46 4.69 -3.60
CA SER A 150 -19.73 5.76 -4.57
C SER A 150 -19.53 5.34 -6.02
N VAL A 151 -18.85 4.21 -6.26
CA VAL A 151 -18.50 3.73 -7.61
C VAL A 151 -18.74 2.24 -7.84
N SER A 152 -19.06 1.48 -6.80
CA SER A 152 -19.42 0.06 -6.90
C SER A 152 -20.53 -0.29 -5.92
N ILE A 153 -21.46 -1.17 -6.35
CA ILE A 153 -22.52 -1.72 -5.50
C ILE A 153 -22.04 -2.91 -4.64
N GLU A 154 -20.90 -3.51 -4.99
CA GLU A 154 -20.43 -4.77 -4.40
C GLU A 154 -19.73 -4.60 -3.05
N ASN A 155 -19.48 -3.34 -2.62
CA ASN A 155 -18.80 -2.98 -1.37
C ASN A 155 -17.59 -3.88 -1.07
N HIS A 156 -16.61 -3.85 -1.98
CA HIS A 156 -15.46 -4.76 -1.95
C HIS A 156 -14.63 -4.62 -0.66
N ARG A 157 -14.53 -3.41 -0.09
CA ARG A 157 -13.81 -3.13 1.16
C ARG A 157 -14.40 -3.95 2.30
N ASP A 158 -15.70 -3.83 2.53
CA ASP A 158 -16.34 -4.55 3.63
C ASP A 158 -16.42 -6.06 3.35
N ARG A 159 -16.60 -6.47 2.08
CA ARG A 159 -16.53 -7.88 1.67
C ARG A 159 -15.20 -8.50 2.11
N LEU A 160 -14.07 -7.87 1.78
CA LEU A 160 -12.74 -8.37 2.12
C LEU A 160 -12.48 -8.37 3.64
N ILE A 161 -12.89 -7.32 4.35
CA ILE A 161 -12.75 -7.26 5.81
C ILE A 161 -13.57 -8.37 6.48
N ARG A 162 -14.81 -8.64 6.02
CA ARG A 162 -15.65 -9.73 6.54
C ARG A 162 -15.09 -11.11 6.20
N LEU A 163 -14.54 -11.29 5.00
CA LEU A 163 -13.80 -12.51 4.64
C LEU A 163 -12.66 -12.73 5.63
N VAL A 164 -11.81 -11.73 5.84
CA VAL A 164 -10.70 -11.85 6.80
C VAL A 164 -11.20 -12.14 8.21
N LYS A 165 -12.32 -11.54 8.64
CA LYS A 165 -12.90 -11.88 9.95
C LYS A 165 -13.29 -13.35 10.05
N SER A 166 -13.91 -13.93 9.01
CA SER A 166 -14.36 -15.33 9.04
C SER A 166 -13.21 -16.32 9.20
N LEU A 167 -11.98 -15.93 8.79
CA LEU A 167 -10.76 -16.71 8.99
C LEU A 167 -10.27 -16.72 10.44
N SER A 168 -10.90 -15.96 11.34
CA SER A 168 -10.52 -15.86 12.75
C SER A 168 -9.03 -15.54 13.00
N PRO A 169 -8.47 -14.48 12.36
CA PRO A 169 -7.06 -14.12 12.52
C PRO A 169 -6.75 -13.73 13.96
N LYS A 170 -5.51 -13.98 14.40
CA LYS A 170 -5.02 -13.56 15.71
C LYS A 170 -4.85 -12.05 15.79
N VAL A 171 -4.34 -11.45 14.72
CA VAL A 171 -4.13 -10.01 14.60
C VAL A 171 -4.38 -9.58 13.16
N VAL A 172 -4.99 -8.41 12.99
CA VAL A 172 -5.03 -7.71 11.72
C VAL A 172 -4.38 -6.35 11.89
N THR A 173 -3.44 -6.02 11.00
CA THR A 173 -2.81 -4.69 10.95
C THR A 173 -3.34 -3.91 9.75
N LEU A 174 -3.66 -2.64 9.98
CA LEU A 174 -4.10 -1.71 8.95
C LEU A 174 -3.15 -0.51 8.95
N VAL A 175 -2.63 -0.16 7.78
CA VAL A 175 -1.88 1.09 7.57
C VAL A 175 -2.47 1.80 6.37
N GLU A 176 -2.95 3.02 6.59
CA GLU A 176 -3.65 3.85 5.60
C GLU A 176 -3.28 5.32 5.78
N GLN A 177 -3.48 6.14 4.74
CA GLN A 177 -3.22 7.58 4.77
C GLN A 177 -4.34 8.32 5.52
N GLU A 178 -3.98 9.16 6.49
CA GLU A 178 -4.94 9.98 7.24
C GLU A 178 -5.28 11.26 6.47
N SER A 179 -6.25 11.16 5.55
CA SER A 179 -6.83 12.32 4.83
C SER A 179 -8.21 11.96 4.27
N ASN A 180 -9.06 12.95 4.03
CA ASN A 180 -10.36 12.74 3.37
C ASN A 180 -10.39 13.26 1.93
N THR A 181 -9.80 12.45 1.04
CA THR A 181 -9.78 12.71 -0.40
C THR A 181 -10.89 11.97 -1.14
N ASN A 182 -11.95 11.53 -0.45
CA ASN A 182 -12.93 10.63 -1.04
C ASN A 182 -14.37 11.14 -1.03
N THR A 183 -14.99 11.33 0.14
CA THR A 183 -16.45 11.54 0.23
C THR A 183 -16.91 12.97 -0.04
N SER A 184 -15.98 13.91 -0.21
CA SER A 184 -16.27 15.34 -0.36
C SER A 184 -16.36 15.77 -1.83
N PRO A 185 -17.04 16.89 -2.17
CA PRO A 185 -16.98 17.49 -3.50
C PRO A 185 -15.55 17.90 -3.90
N PHE A 186 -15.31 18.05 -5.21
CA PHE A 186 -13.97 18.29 -5.77
C PHE A 186 -13.16 19.37 -5.04
N PHE A 187 -13.73 20.57 -4.85
CA PHE A 187 -13.00 21.68 -4.23
C PHE A 187 -12.47 21.32 -2.84
N GLN A 188 -13.28 20.66 -2.01
CA GLN A 188 -12.84 20.26 -0.67
C GLN A 188 -11.79 19.16 -0.73
N ARG A 189 -11.93 18.19 -1.64
CA ARG A 189 -10.89 17.18 -1.86
C ARG A 189 -9.59 17.81 -2.34
N PHE A 190 -9.65 18.83 -3.19
CA PHE A 190 -8.48 19.56 -3.68
C PHE A 190 -7.77 20.30 -2.55
N VAL A 191 -8.52 21.03 -1.70
CA VAL A 191 -7.96 21.72 -0.53
C VAL A 191 -7.29 20.73 0.43
N GLU A 192 -7.95 19.60 0.71
CA GLU A 192 -7.40 18.53 1.55
C GLU A 192 -6.12 17.94 0.95
N THR A 193 -6.15 17.60 -0.34
CA THR A 193 -4.99 17.07 -1.09
C THR A 193 -3.83 18.06 -1.06
N LEU A 194 -4.10 19.35 -1.27
CA LEU A 194 -3.08 20.39 -1.20
C LEU A 194 -2.48 20.49 0.21
N SER A 195 -3.31 20.48 1.25
CA SER A 195 -2.86 20.53 2.64
C SER A 195 -1.97 19.34 3.00
N TYR A 196 -2.45 18.12 2.73
CA TYR A 196 -1.77 16.86 3.02
C TYR A 196 -0.39 16.78 2.34
N TYR A 197 -0.34 17.00 1.02
CA TYR A 197 0.92 16.92 0.29
C TYR A 197 1.83 18.11 0.61
N THR A 198 1.31 19.31 0.89
CA THR A 198 2.16 20.43 1.33
C THR A 198 2.91 20.08 2.62
N ALA A 199 2.26 19.45 3.59
CA ALA A 199 2.93 18.99 4.81
C ALA A 199 4.02 17.94 4.50
N MET A 200 3.73 17.00 3.60
CA MET A 200 4.70 16.00 3.14
C MET A 200 5.92 16.63 2.45
N PHE A 201 5.72 17.51 1.46
CA PHE A 201 6.80 18.19 0.75
C PHE A 201 7.61 19.11 1.67
N LYS A 202 6.98 19.81 2.62
CA LYS A 202 7.69 20.57 3.66
C LYS A 202 8.58 19.68 4.51
N SER A 203 8.14 18.46 4.82
CA SER A 203 8.97 17.51 5.55
C SER A 203 10.18 17.02 4.74
N ILE A 204 10.02 16.85 3.42
CA ILE A 204 11.11 16.47 2.52
C ILE A 204 12.12 17.62 2.38
N ASP A 205 11.62 18.86 2.28
CA ASP A 205 12.42 20.09 2.15
C ASP A 205 13.45 20.28 3.27
N VAL A 206 13.16 19.78 4.48
CA VAL A 206 14.08 19.88 5.62
C VAL A 206 15.23 18.87 5.53
N THR A 207 15.06 17.79 4.76
CA THR A 207 16.00 16.65 4.76
C THR A 207 16.90 16.58 3.52
N LEU A 208 16.40 16.97 2.34
CA LEU A 208 17.21 17.03 1.11
C LEU A 208 17.04 18.36 0.35
N PRO A 209 18.12 18.91 -0.24
CA PRO A 209 18.06 20.08 -1.11
C PRO A 209 17.10 19.88 -2.30
N ARG A 210 16.52 20.98 -2.80
CA ARG A 210 15.51 20.95 -3.89
C ARG A 210 16.09 20.62 -5.26
N ASP A 211 17.37 20.84 -5.47
CA ASP A 211 18.12 20.54 -6.69
C ASP A 211 18.70 19.12 -6.71
N ASP A 212 18.51 18.36 -5.63
CA ASP A 212 18.93 16.96 -5.56
C ASP A 212 18.12 16.10 -6.56
N LYS A 213 18.84 15.43 -7.46
CA LYS A 213 18.22 14.64 -8.53
C LYS A 213 17.45 13.43 -8.00
N GLN A 214 17.94 12.80 -6.92
CA GLN A 214 17.30 11.64 -6.32
C GLN A 214 15.98 12.02 -5.67
N ARG A 215 15.95 13.16 -4.98
CA ARG A 215 14.74 13.78 -4.44
C ARG A 215 13.74 14.08 -5.55
N ILE A 216 14.15 14.79 -6.60
CA ILE A 216 13.26 15.17 -7.72
C ILE A 216 12.62 13.91 -8.33
N SER A 217 13.42 12.89 -8.61
CA SER A 217 12.91 11.63 -9.16
C SER A 217 11.97 10.91 -8.19
N ALA A 218 12.27 10.91 -6.88
CA ALA A 218 11.38 10.32 -5.88
C ALA A 218 10.02 11.04 -5.79
N GLU A 219 10.03 12.38 -5.78
CA GLU A 219 8.81 13.19 -5.79
C GLU A 219 7.98 12.95 -7.08
N GLN A 220 8.65 12.90 -8.23
CA GLN A 220 7.98 12.67 -9.52
C GLN A 220 7.38 11.27 -9.64
N HIS A 221 8.13 10.23 -9.31
CA HIS A 221 7.70 8.85 -9.56
C HIS A 221 6.83 8.26 -8.46
N CYS A 222 6.97 8.72 -7.21
CA CYS A 222 6.25 8.16 -6.08
C CYS A 222 5.07 9.03 -5.63
N VAL A 223 5.15 10.36 -5.78
CA VAL A 223 4.15 11.29 -5.21
C VAL A 223 3.27 11.91 -6.29
N ALA A 224 3.85 12.32 -7.43
CA ALA A 224 3.10 13.04 -8.45
C ALA A 224 1.97 12.22 -9.05
N ARG A 225 2.15 10.90 -9.20
CA ARG A 225 1.13 9.99 -9.74
C ARG A 225 -0.14 9.98 -8.89
N ASP A 226 0.02 9.83 -7.59
CA ASP A 226 -1.11 9.74 -6.66
C ASP A 226 -1.85 11.09 -6.60
N VAL A 227 -1.10 12.20 -6.60
CA VAL A 227 -1.65 13.57 -6.72
C VAL A 227 -2.46 13.75 -8.01
N VAL A 228 -1.95 13.28 -9.15
CA VAL A 228 -2.67 13.34 -10.44
C VAL A 228 -3.96 12.54 -10.37
N ASN A 229 -3.95 11.32 -9.82
CA ASN A 229 -5.17 10.52 -9.68
C ASN A 229 -6.22 11.22 -8.82
N MET A 230 -5.83 11.77 -7.67
CA MET A 230 -6.77 12.44 -6.75
C MET A 230 -7.43 13.68 -7.35
N ILE A 231 -6.70 14.44 -8.18
CA ILE A 231 -7.18 15.72 -8.73
C ILE A 231 -7.86 15.55 -10.08
N ALA A 232 -7.26 14.74 -10.97
CA ALA A 232 -7.62 14.69 -12.38
C ALA A 232 -8.57 13.55 -12.75
N CYS A 233 -8.61 12.47 -11.96
CA CYS A 233 -9.52 11.35 -12.21
C CYS A 233 -10.86 11.52 -11.46
N GLU A 234 -11.90 10.86 -11.97
CA GLU A 234 -13.22 10.74 -11.34
C GLU A 234 -13.80 9.35 -11.58
N GLY A 235 -14.91 9.04 -10.89
CA GLY A 235 -15.57 7.74 -11.02
C GLY A 235 -14.62 6.59 -10.73
N ALA A 236 -14.79 5.46 -11.42
CA ALA A 236 -13.95 4.27 -11.21
C ALA A 236 -12.45 4.48 -11.50
N GLU A 237 -12.09 5.47 -12.32
CA GLU A 237 -10.69 5.77 -12.66
C GLU A 237 -9.94 6.49 -11.53
N ARG A 238 -10.67 7.10 -10.58
CA ARG A 238 -10.09 7.63 -9.35
C ARG A 238 -9.99 6.51 -8.33
N VAL A 239 -8.76 6.05 -8.07
CA VAL A 239 -8.47 4.94 -7.16
C VAL A 239 -7.88 5.42 -5.83
N GLU A 240 -7.25 6.60 -5.80
CA GLU A 240 -6.70 7.18 -4.57
C GLU A 240 -7.84 7.76 -3.70
N ARG A 241 -8.47 6.90 -2.88
CA ARG A 241 -9.69 7.19 -2.12
C ARG A 241 -9.47 7.04 -0.61
N HIS A 242 -8.66 7.93 -0.06
CA HIS A 242 -8.34 7.91 1.37
C HIS A 242 -9.58 8.17 2.23
N GLU A 243 -9.61 7.53 3.40
CA GLU A 243 -10.63 7.74 4.43
C GLU A 243 -9.94 8.01 5.76
N PHE A 244 -10.55 8.85 6.61
CA PHE A 244 -10.07 9.05 7.98
C PHE A 244 -10.11 7.74 8.78
N LEU A 245 -9.19 7.62 9.76
CA LEU A 245 -9.12 6.48 10.68
C LEU A 245 -10.47 6.15 11.32
N GLY A 246 -11.29 7.16 11.65
CA GLY A 246 -12.62 6.95 12.22
C GLY A 246 -13.53 6.09 11.32
N LYS A 247 -13.45 6.28 9.99
CA LYS A 247 -14.24 5.50 9.03
C LYS A 247 -13.71 4.07 8.90
N TRP A 248 -12.39 3.90 8.83
CA TRP A 248 -11.77 2.56 8.87
C TRP A 248 -12.10 1.81 10.15
N ARG A 249 -11.99 2.46 11.32
CA ARG A 249 -12.39 1.87 12.61
C ARG A 249 -13.84 1.40 12.59
N SER A 250 -14.76 2.23 12.06
CA SER A 250 -16.17 1.84 11.91
C SER A 250 -16.33 0.58 11.05
N ARG A 251 -15.69 0.52 9.86
CA ARG A 251 -15.74 -0.66 8.98
C ARG A 251 -15.26 -1.93 9.69
N PHE A 252 -14.13 -1.86 10.37
CA PHE A 252 -13.57 -2.99 11.12
C PHE A 252 -14.46 -3.40 12.30
N SER A 253 -15.00 -2.44 13.06
CA SER A 253 -15.92 -2.72 14.17
C SER A 253 -17.24 -3.33 13.68
N MET A 254 -17.81 -2.87 12.57
CA MET A 254 -19.00 -3.46 11.95
C MET A 254 -18.76 -4.89 11.45
N ALA A 255 -17.53 -5.22 11.06
CA ALA A 255 -17.12 -6.58 10.74
C ALA A 255 -16.79 -7.43 11.98
N GLY A 256 -16.88 -6.88 13.20
CA GLY A 256 -16.66 -7.61 14.45
C GLY A 256 -15.21 -7.65 14.93
N PHE A 257 -14.33 -6.78 14.43
CA PHE A 257 -13.00 -6.57 14.99
C PHE A 257 -13.03 -5.60 16.18
N ALA A 258 -12.10 -5.80 17.10
CA ALA A 258 -11.81 -4.89 18.20
C ALA A 258 -10.36 -4.38 18.09
N PRO A 259 -10.08 -3.14 18.47
CA PRO A 259 -8.70 -2.66 18.59
C PRO A 259 -7.90 -3.51 19.58
N CYS A 260 -6.64 -3.80 19.26
CA CYS A 260 -5.70 -4.34 20.24
C CYS A 260 -5.43 -3.28 21.32
N LEU A 261 -5.65 -3.64 22.59
CA LEU A 261 -5.36 -2.81 23.76
C LEU A 261 -3.92 -3.04 24.24
#